data_AF-A0A960VDK0-F1
#
_entry.id   AF-A0A960VDK0-F1
#
_cell.length_a   1.000
_cell.length_b   1.000
_cell.length_c   1.000
_cell.angle_alpha   90.00
_cell.angle_beta   90.00
_cell.angle_gamma   90.00
#
_symmetry.space_group_name_H-M   'P 1'
#
loop_
_entity.id
_entity.type
_entity.pdbx_description
1 polymer ?
#
loop_
_entity_poly.entity_id
_entity_poly.type
_entity_poly.pdbx_seq_one_letter_code
_entity_poly.pdbx_strand_id
1 'polypeptide(L)'
;MEEFSEKLGRILNILTFAGSIIVIVAWIIGHPLFYTSNGPVMSIFTAISLLFLAGIRLAKRYLYLWPMTLSLAALVVVGGGNLSSIMMLTSAPAVHVRTSSPIVMTSILTSTGIILFCTYQLLIFLRKTPRNVFILDDILIHLALVPGGLTILGHLFNNPTYLSMGIDPRVGISLLEMCFMALFATATILENKNLFLWQFLRGGTGNIVIFVALFVNQFVAPILYMLFTGGKSESSFGPELFIMLGGVFATLGFLLIQAYNQNKGLETKDEFVI
;
A
#
# COMPACT_ATOMS: atom_id res chain seq x y z
N MET A 1 -2.24 15.61 20.35
CA MET A 1 -2.20 15.03 18.99
C MET A 1 -1.16 13.92 18.87
N GLU A 2 0.08 14.11 19.33
CA GLU A 2 1.15 13.10 19.19
C GLU A 2 0.83 11.75 19.85
N GLU A 3 0.46 11.76 21.13
CA GLU A 3 0.13 10.53 21.88
C GLU A 3 -1.06 9.79 21.26
N PHE A 4 -2.05 10.54 20.77
CA PHE A 4 -3.21 10.00 20.07
C PHE A 4 -2.82 9.35 18.73
N SER A 5 -2.00 10.03 17.92
CA SER A 5 -1.51 9.50 16.64
C SER A 5 -0.74 8.21 16.83
N GLU A 6 0.17 8.17 17.82
CA GLU A 6 0.94 6.96 18.10
C GLU A 6 0.03 5.83 18.62
N LYS A 7 -0.92 6.14 19.51
CA LYS A 7 -1.88 5.16 20.01
C LYS A 7 -2.73 4.58 18.88
N LEU A 8 -3.22 5.42 17.97
CA LEU A 8 -3.99 5.00 16.82
C LEU A 8 -3.15 4.14 15.86
N GLY A 9 -1.92 4.56 15.54
CA GLY A 9 -0.99 3.77 14.73
C GLY A 9 -0.74 2.36 15.28
N ARG A 10 -0.60 2.23 16.61
CA ARG A 10 -0.50 0.94 17.28
C ARG A 10 -1.75 0.07 17.10
N ILE A 11 -2.92 0.65 17.32
CA ILE A 11 -4.20 -0.06 17.16
C ILE A 11 -4.33 -0.57 15.73
N LEU A 12 -4.01 0.26 14.74
CA LEU A 12 -4.05 -0.13 13.33
C LEU A 12 -3.08 -1.29 13.02
N ASN A 13 -1.84 -1.24 13.53
CA ASN A 13 -0.91 -2.37 13.38
C ASN A 13 -1.43 -3.66 14.02
N ILE A 14 -2.04 -3.58 15.20
CA ILE A 14 -2.66 -4.75 15.87
C ILE A 14 -3.82 -5.29 15.04
N LEU A 15 -4.67 -4.41 14.50
CA LEU A 15 -5.79 -4.81 13.64
C LEU A 15 -5.31 -5.48 12.36
N THR A 16 -4.29 -4.91 11.69
CA THR A 16 -3.67 -5.55 10.51
C THR A 16 -3.09 -6.91 10.88
N PHE A 17 -2.34 -7.02 11.98
CA PHE A 17 -1.72 -8.27 12.42
C PHE A 17 -2.77 -9.35 12.76
N ALA A 18 -3.72 -9.03 13.63
CA ALA A 18 -4.76 -9.96 14.06
C ALA A 18 -5.68 -10.35 12.90
N GLY A 19 -6.08 -9.38 12.06
CA GLY A 19 -6.88 -9.65 10.88
C GLY A 19 -6.17 -10.56 9.88
N SER A 20 -4.85 -10.39 9.67
CA SER A 20 -4.06 -11.30 8.85
C SER A 20 -4.06 -12.73 9.42
N ILE A 21 -3.95 -12.91 10.74
CA ILE A 21 -4.07 -14.23 11.38
C ILE A 21 -5.44 -14.85 11.09
N ILE A 22 -6.52 -14.09 11.26
CA ILE A 22 -7.89 -14.57 11.02
C ILE A 22 -8.03 -15.06 9.57
N VAL A 23 -7.54 -14.28 8.60
CA VAL A 23 -7.57 -14.66 7.18
C VAL A 23 -6.76 -15.94 6.94
N ILE A 24 -5.55 -16.05 7.48
CA ILE A 24 -4.71 -17.26 7.35
C ILE A 24 -5.41 -18.49 7.94
N VAL A 25 -5.99 -18.36 9.13
CA VAL A 25 -6.72 -19.46 9.79
C VAL A 25 -7.94 -19.87 8.96
N ALA A 26 -8.69 -18.91 8.43
CA ALA A 26 -9.83 -19.16 7.54
C ALA A 26 -9.41 -19.94 6.28
N TRP A 27 -8.26 -19.60 5.70
CA TRP A 27 -7.67 -20.37 4.60
C TRP A 27 -7.31 -21.80 4.99
N ILE A 28 -6.66 -22.00 6.15
CA ILE A 28 -6.23 -23.33 6.63
C ILE A 28 -7.42 -24.24 6.92
N ILE A 29 -8.51 -23.70 7.48
CA ILE A 29 -9.74 -24.46 7.78
C ILE A 29 -10.55 -24.77 6.49
N GLY A 30 -10.18 -24.18 5.34
CA GLY A 30 -10.85 -24.38 4.07
C GLY A 30 -12.08 -23.49 3.85
N HIS A 31 -12.28 -22.48 4.71
CA HIS A 31 -13.35 -21.49 4.61
C HIS A 31 -12.79 -20.06 4.50
N PRO A 32 -12.07 -19.73 3.41
CA PRO A 32 -11.54 -18.39 3.20
C PRO A 32 -12.63 -17.32 3.29
N LEU A 33 -12.31 -16.20 3.95
CA LEU A 33 -13.28 -15.13 4.18
C LEU A 33 -13.75 -14.51 2.86
N PHE A 34 -15.06 -14.34 2.74
CA PHE A 34 -15.72 -13.76 1.57
C PHE A 34 -15.43 -14.48 0.24
N TYR A 35 -15.10 -15.78 0.29
CA TYR A 35 -14.78 -16.59 -0.88
C TYR A 35 -15.96 -16.81 -1.80
N THR A 36 -16.05 -15.96 -2.82
CA THR A 36 -16.99 -16.05 -3.93
C THR A 36 -16.27 -15.61 -5.21
N SER A 37 -16.80 -15.95 -6.39
CA SER A 37 -16.16 -15.64 -7.67
C SER A 37 -15.89 -14.16 -7.91
N ASN A 38 -16.68 -13.28 -7.27
CA ASN A 38 -16.55 -11.82 -7.31
C ASN A 38 -16.33 -11.22 -5.91
N GLY A 39 -15.97 -12.06 -4.92
CA GLY A 39 -15.90 -11.65 -3.53
C GLY A 39 -14.61 -10.90 -3.20
N PRO A 40 -14.61 -10.05 -2.14
CA PRO A 40 -13.41 -9.38 -1.67
C PRO A 40 -12.50 -10.33 -0.88
N VAL A 41 -12.00 -11.38 -1.51
CA VAL A 41 -11.14 -12.39 -0.89
C VAL A 41 -9.71 -11.90 -0.75
N MET A 42 -9.17 -11.91 0.47
CA MET A 42 -7.75 -11.69 0.67
C MET A 42 -6.98 -12.98 0.44
N SER A 43 -5.98 -12.95 -0.45
CA SER A 43 -5.12 -14.12 -0.69
C SER A 43 -4.32 -14.47 0.57
N ILE A 44 -4.04 -15.76 0.75
CA ILE A 44 -3.23 -16.23 1.89
C ILE A 44 -1.83 -15.60 1.89
N PHE A 45 -1.27 -15.37 0.71
CA PHE A 45 0.05 -14.77 0.52
C PHE A 45 0.09 -13.28 0.91
N THR A 46 -0.96 -12.51 0.57
CA THR A 46 -1.10 -11.13 1.06
C THR A 46 -1.28 -11.10 2.57
N ALA A 47 -2.07 -12.02 3.12
CA ALA A 47 -2.28 -12.11 4.57
C ALA A 47 -0.98 -12.42 5.32
N ILE A 48 -0.19 -13.37 4.83
CA ILE A 48 1.15 -13.68 5.34
C ILE A 48 2.08 -12.46 5.22
N SER A 49 2.09 -11.79 4.07
CA SER A 49 2.93 -10.60 3.86
C SER A 49 2.62 -9.49 4.86
N LEU A 50 1.34 -9.17 5.06
CA LEU A 50 0.90 -8.17 6.02
C LEU A 50 1.10 -8.63 7.47
N LEU A 51 0.99 -9.93 7.76
CA LEU A 51 1.32 -10.50 9.05
C LEU A 51 2.78 -10.22 9.41
N PHE A 52 3.72 -10.49 8.50
CA PHE A 52 5.14 -10.21 8.72
C PHE A 52 5.40 -8.71 8.82
N LEU A 53 4.84 -7.89 7.92
CA LEU A 53 5.06 -6.44 7.92
C LEU A 53 4.56 -5.77 9.21
N ALA A 54 3.36 -6.12 9.69
CA ALA A 54 2.83 -5.61 10.95
C ALA A 54 3.51 -6.28 12.16
N GLY A 55 3.79 -7.58 12.06
CA GLY A 55 4.42 -8.39 13.11
C GLY A 55 5.82 -7.90 13.45
N ILE A 56 6.64 -7.53 12.47
CA ILE A 56 7.97 -6.95 12.70
C ILE A 56 7.87 -5.65 13.51
N ARG A 57 6.90 -4.79 13.18
CA ARG A 57 6.68 -3.51 13.90
C ARG A 57 6.25 -3.73 15.34
N LEU A 58 5.31 -4.65 15.56
CA LEU A 58 4.86 -5.04 16.90
C LEU A 58 5.99 -5.70 17.69
N ALA A 59 6.74 -6.61 17.08
CA ALA A 59 7.86 -7.29 17.69
C ALA A 59 8.93 -6.30 18.15
N LYS A 60 9.36 -5.37 17.29
CA LYS A 60 10.31 -4.32 17.69
C LYS A 60 9.82 -3.44 18.83
N ARG A 61 8.51 -3.24 18.95
CA ARG A 61 7.92 -2.39 19.98
C ARG A 61 7.80 -3.11 21.32
N TYR A 62 7.37 -4.37 21.32
CA TYR A 62 7.01 -5.10 22.54
C TYR A 62 8.06 -6.13 22.98
N LEU A 63 8.94 -6.57 22.08
CA LEU A 63 10.01 -7.52 22.38
C LEU A 63 11.35 -6.79 22.41
N TYR A 64 11.80 -6.47 23.62
CA TYR A 64 13.04 -5.71 23.85
C TYR A 64 14.27 -6.32 23.17
N LEU A 65 14.34 -7.66 23.08
CA LEU A 65 15.46 -8.40 22.49
C LEU A 65 15.24 -8.76 21.01
N TRP A 66 14.25 -8.19 20.32
CA TRP A 66 13.98 -8.54 18.92
C TRP A 66 15.15 -8.14 18.01
N PRO A 67 15.82 -9.11 17.36
CA PRO A 67 17.03 -8.80 16.61
C PRO A 67 16.70 -8.14 15.27
N MET A 68 17.50 -7.12 14.93
CA MET A 68 17.39 -6.42 13.65
C MET A 68 17.58 -7.37 12.46
N THR A 69 18.48 -8.35 12.57
CA THR A 69 18.74 -9.35 11.52
C THR A 69 17.49 -10.17 11.18
N LEU A 70 16.67 -10.53 12.17
CA LEU A 70 15.42 -11.25 11.94
C LEU A 70 14.38 -10.36 11.25
N SER A 71 14.35 -9.07 11.56
CA SER A 71 13.50 -8.10 10.86
C SER A 71 13.89 -7.99 9.37
N LEU A 72 15.19 -7.86 9.09
CA LEU A 72 15.70 -7.81 7.71
C LEU A 72 15.41 -9.12 6.96
N ALA A 73 15.66 -10.27 7.58
CA ALA A 73 15.38 -11.57 6.98
C ALA A 73 13.89 -11.72 6.64
N ALA A 74 13.00 -11.37 7.56
CA ALA A 74 11.57 -11.42 7.32
C ALA A 74 11.13 -10.47 6.20
N LEU A 75 11.69 -9.25 6.12
CA LEU A 75 11.40 -8.34 5.00
C LEU A 75 11.89 -8.86 3.65
N VAL A 76 13.06 -9.50 3.60
CA VAL A 76 13.58 -10.13 2.38
C VAL A 76 12.71 -11.31 1.96
N VAL A 77 12.23 -12.12 2.91
CA VAL A 77 11.28 -13.22 2.62
C VAL A 77 9.99 -12.68 2.03
N VAL A 78 9.40 -11.63 2.62
CA VAL A 78 8.17 -11.03 2.09
C VAL A 78 8.42 -10.41 0.71
N GLY A 79 9.46 -9.60 0.56
CA GLY A 79 9.80 -8.96 -0.71
C GLY A 79 10.10 -9.98 -1.81
N GLY A 80 10.92 -10.98 -1.50
CA GLY A 80 11.27 -12.07 -2.42
C GLY A 80 10.08 -12.95 -2.79
N GLY A 81 9.19 -13.26 -1.84
CA GLY A 81 7.96 -14.01 -2.11
C GLY A 81 7.01 -13.27 -3.06
N ASN A 82 6.83 -11.97 -2.86
CA ASN A 82 6.00 -11.14 -3.74
C ASN A 82 6.64 -10.94 -5.11
N LEU A 83 7.96 -10.78 -5.18
CA LEU A 83 8.69 -10.73 -6.45
C LEU A 83 8.56 -12.06 -7.22
N SER A 84 8.68 -13.19 -6.51
CA SER A 84 8.46 -14.51 -7.10
C SER A 84 7.04 -14.69 -7.60
N SER A 85 6.02 -14.17 -6.90
CA SER A 85 4.62 -14.17 -7.37
C SER A 85 4.47 -13.41 -8.69
N ILE A 86 5.08 -12.22 -8.79
CA ILE A 86 5.09 -11.43 -10.04
C ILE A 86 5.77 -12.21 -11.16
N MET A 87 6.95 -12.78 -10.91
CA MET A 87 7.69 -13.56 -11.91
C MET A 87 6.87 -14.77 -12.36
N MET A 88 6.21 -15.48 -11.44
CA MET A 88 5.32 -16.60 -11.78
C MET A 88 4.14 -16.15 -12.64
N LEU A 89 3.44 -15.06 -12.28
CA LEU A 89 2.28 -14.57 -13.03
C LEU A 89 2.65 -13.99 -14.41
N THR A 90 3.88 -13.50 -14.59
CA THR A 90 4.37 -12.92 -15.85
C THR A 90 5.06 -13.92 -16.77
N SER A 91 5.64 -14.99 -16.22
CA SER A 91 6.40 -15.99 -16.98
C SER A 91 5.67 -17.32 -17.17
N ALA A 92 4.70 -17.66 -16.30
CA ALA A 92 3.98 -18.90 -16.45
C ALA A 92 3.10 -18.87 -17.71
N PRO A 93 3.21 -19.86 -18.61
CA PRO A 93 2.26 -20.02 -19.70
C PRO A 93 0.85 -20.14 -19.10
N ALA A 94 -0.14 -19.44 -19.65
CA ALA A 94 -1.53 -19.45 -19.16
C ALA A 94 -2.13 -20.86 -18.97
N VAL A 95 -1.55 -21.87 -19.64
CA VAL A 95 -1.93 -23.29 -19.59
C VAL A 95 -1.46 -24.01 -18.30
N HIS A 96 -0.43 -23.50 -17.59
CA HIS A 96 0.16 -24.19 -16.42
C HIS A 96 -0.35 -23.69 -15.07
N VAL A 97 -0.94 -22.49 -15.00
CA VAL A 97 -1.63 -22.03 -13.78
C VAL A 97 -3.01 -22.66 -13.78
N ARG A 98 -3.09 -23.90 -13.26
CA ARG A 98 -4.36 -24.61 -13.10
C ARG A 98 -5.32 -23.78 -12.24
N THR A 99 -6.43 -23.35 -12.84
CA THR A 99 -7.62 -22.79 -12.16
C THR A 99 -8.28 -23.73 -11.14
N SER A 100 -7.75 -24.95 -11.00
CA SER A 100 -8.16 -25.97 -10.02
C SER A 100 -7.40 -25.88 -8.69
N SER A 101 -6.42 -24.99 -8.54
CA SER A 101 -5.81 -24.74 -7.23
C SER A 101 -6.81 -24.06 -6.30
N PRO A 102 -7.08 -24.59 -5.10
CA PRO A 102 -7.94 -23.91 -4.13
C PRO A 102 -7.29 -22.61 -3.61
N ILE A 103 -5.97 -22.47 -3.74
CA ILE A 103 -5.20 -21.32 -3.25
C ILE A 103 -5.17 -20.21 -4.29
N VAL A 104 -5.56 -19.01 -3.88
CA VAL A 104 -5.53 -17.78 -4.70
C VAL A 104 -4.16 -17.12 -4.59
N MET A 105 -3.54 -16.84 -5.73
CA MET A 105 -2.26 -16.12 -5.82
C MET A 105 -2.45 -14.63 -5.55
N THR A 106 -1.41 -13.96 -5.03
CA THR A 106 -1.41 -12.49 -4.92
C THR A 106 -1.18 -11.87 -6.30
N SER A 107 -2.04 -10.92 -6.69
CA SER A 107 -1.93 -10.21 -7.96
C SER A 107 -0.57 -9.51 -8.14
N ILE A 108 -0.20 -9.21 -9.39
CA ILE A 108 1.01 -8.43 -9.70
C ILE A 108 0.95 -7.06 -9.02
N LEU A 109 -0.21 -6.43 -9.04
CA LEU A 109 -0.43 -5.10 -8.47
C LEU A 109 -0.31 -5.11 -6.92
N THR A 110 -0.95 -6.05 -6.21
CA THR A 110 -0.81 -6.17 -4.75
C THR A 110 0.64 -6.47 -4.39
N SER A 111 1.26 -7.40 -5.12
CA SER A 111 2.66 -7.79 -4.90
C SER A 111 3.60 -6.58 -5.05
N THR A 112 3.36 -5.72 -6.05
CA THR A 112 4.11 -4.47 -6.24
C THR A 112 3.95 -3.54 -5.05
N GLY A 113 2.72 -3.34 -4.55
CA GLY A 113 2.48 -2.51 -3.37
C GLY A 113 3.15 -3.05 -2.11
N ILE A 114 3.12 -4.37 -1.90
CA ILE A 114 3.81 -5.03 -0.77
C ILE A 114 5.33 -4.86 -0.89
N ILE A 115 5.91 -5.01 -2.08
CA ILE A 115 7.34 -4.79 -2.31
C ILE A 115 7.73 -3.34 -1.96
N LEU A 116 6.88 -2.36 -2.28
CA LEU A 116 7.11 -0.97 -1.91
C LEU A 116 7.06 -0.77 -0.39
N PHE A 117 6.12 -1.40 0.33
CA PHE A 117 6.12 -1.40 1.81
C PHE A 117 7.36 -2.08 2.40
N CYS A 118 7.80 -3.21 1.83
CA CYS A 118 9.03 -3.87 2.22
C CYS A 118 10.24 -2.97 2.02
N THR A 119 10.34 -2.32 0.86
CA THR A 119 11.42 -1.40 0.52
C THR A 119 11.46 -0.22 1.50
N TYR A 120 10.30 0.36 1.80
CA TYR A 120 10.18 1.40 2.82
C TYR A 120 10.70 0.93 4.19
N GLN A 121 10.26 -0.24 4.67
CA GLN A 121 10.71 -0.74 5.98
C GLN A 121 12.21 -1.08 5.99
N LEU A 122 12.74 -1.64 4.89
CA LEU A 122 14.17 -1.90 4.73
C LEU A 122 14.96 -0.59 4.84
N LEU A 123 14.53 0.47 4.16
CA LEU A 123 15.17 1.78 4.26
C LEU A 123 15.15 2.30 5.70
N ILE A 124 14.05 2.18 6.44
CA ILE A 124 14.00 2.62 7.85
C ILE A 124 14.95 1.83 8.75
N PHE A 125 15.22 0.56 8.44
CA PHE A 125 16.19 -0.21 9.19
C PHE A 125 17.62 0.13 8.80
N LEU A 126 17.88 0.40 7.53
CA LEU A 126 19.23 0.69 7.04
C LEU A 126 19.65 2.15 7.24
N ARG A 127 18.69 3.08 7.31
CA ARG A 127 18.94 4.52 7.47
C ARG A 127 17.87 5.20 8.32
N LYS A 128 18.25 6.32 8.94
CA LYS A 128 17.25 7.28 9.47
C LYS A 128 16.49 7.91 8.30
N THR A 129 15.19 8.17 8.46
CA THR A 129 14.40 8.91 7.48
C THR A 129 15.07 10.27 7.21
N PRO A 130 15.50 10.56 5.97
CA PRO A 130 16.27 11.76 5.68
C PRO A 130 15.41 13.01 5.81
N ARG A 131 15.96 14.07 6.41
CA ARG A 131 15.39 15.43 6.36
C ARG A 131 15.77 16.12 5.04
N ASN A 132 15.43 15.49 3.91
CA ASN A 132 15.75 16.01 2.59
C ASN A 132 14.44 16.24 1.81
N VAL A 133 14.49 17.10 0.79
CA VAL A 133 13.40 17.41 -0.14
C VAL A 133 12.91 16.14 -0.85
N PHE A 134 13.82 15.19 -1.07
CA PHE A 134 13.48 13.89 -1.63
C PHE A 134 12.78 13.03 -0.57
N ILE A 135 11.47 13.26 -0.39
CA ILE A 135 10.54 12.56 0.51
C ILE A 135 10.30 11.10 0.06
N LEU A 136 11.38 10.35 -0.19
CA LEU A 136 11.36 8.99 -0.74
C LEU A 136 10.49 8.06 0.10
N ASP A 137 10.60 8.16 1.42
CA ASP A 137 9.85 7.34 2.36
C ASP A 137 8.33 7.56 2.20
N ASP A 138 7.89 8.82 2.06
CA ASP A 138 6.50 9.19 1.80
C ASP A 138 6.04 8.75 0.39
N ILE A 139 6.89 8.91 -0.63
CA ILE A 139 6.63 8.46 -2.01
C ILE A 139 6.40 6.95 -2.04
N LEU A 140 7.24 6.16 -1.36
CA LEU A 140 7.11 4.70 -1.31
C LEU A 140 5.78 4.26 -0.67
N ILE A 141 5.39 4.88 0.45
CA ILE A 141 4.11 4.59 1.12
C ILE A 141 2.93 4.96 0.21
N HIS A 142 2.99 6.11 -0.46
CA HIS A 142 1.93 6.56 -1.35
C HIS A 142 1.78 5.64 -2.57
N LEU A 143 2.91 5.33 -3.23
CA LEU A 143 2.94 4.44 -4.38
C LEU A 143 2.53 3.01 -4.03
N ALA A 144 2.75 2.56 -2.78
CA ALA A 144 2.31 1.24 -2.34
C ALA A 144 0.78 1.04 -2.41
N LEU A 145 -0.01 2.13 -2.37
CA LEU A 145 -1.48 2.09 -2.44
C LEU A 145 -2.03 2.28 -3.86
N VAL A 146 -1.24 2.82 -4.79
CA VAL A 146 -1.66 3.07 -6.18
C VAL A 146 -2.09 1.79 -6.91
N PRO A 147 -1.37 0.65 -6.80
CA PRO A 147 -1.82 -0.61 -7.41
C PRO A 147 -3.19 -1.08 -6.90
N GLY A 148 -3.52 -0.80 -5.64
CA GLY A 148 -4.85 -1.01 -5.07
C GLY A 148 -5.92 -0.25 -5.84
N GLY A 149 -5.71 1.06 -6.02
CA GLY A 149 -6.63 1.92 -6.76
C GLY A 149 -6.92 1.45 -8.19
N LEU A 150 -5.88 1.03 -8.92
CA LEU A 150 -6.06 0.44 -10.25
C LEU A 150 -6.98 -0.76 -10.22
N THR A 151 -6.87 -1.58 -9.19
CA THR A 151 -7.65 -2.80 -9.13
C THR A 151 -9.11 -2.55 -8.74
N ILE A 152 -9.40 -1.46 -8.00
CA ILE A 152 -10.78 -0.98 -7.83
C ILE A 152 -11.41 -0.70 -9.18
N LEU A 153 -10.69 -0.01 -10.08
CA LEU A 153 -11.19 0.26 -11.44
C LEU A 153 -11.43 -1.05 -12.19
N GLY A 154 -10.51 -2.01 -12.09
CA GLY A 154 -10.68 -3.34 -12.63
C GLY A 154 -11.95 -4.04 -12.15
N HIS A 155 -12.22 -4.00 -10.84
CA HIS A 155 -13.37 -4.68 -10.25
C HIS A 155 -14.71 -3.97 -10.56
N LEU A 156 -14.74 -2.64 -10.48
CA LEU A 156 -15.97 -1.87 -10.72
C LEU A 156 -16.40 -1.90 -12.20
N PHE A 157 -15.44 -1.98 -13.12
CA PHE A 157 -15.70 -1.91 -14.57
C PHE A 157 -15.35 -3.21 -15.32
N ASN A 158 -15.10 -4.32 -14.60
CA ASN A 158 -14.79 -5.65 -15.14
C ASN A 158 -13.63 -5.68 -16.15
N ASN A 159 -12.61 -4.84 -15.97
CA ASN A 159 -11.46 -4.79 -16.88
C ASN A 159 -10.34 -5.75 -16.39
N PRO A 160 -10.05 -6.84 -17.13
CA PRO A 160 -9.11 -7.88 -16.72
C PRO A 160 -7.65 -7.38 -16.62
N THR A 161 -7.29 -6.35 -17.38
CA THR A 161 -5.94 -5.77 -17.41
C THR A 161 -5.59 -5.13 -16.07
N TYR A 162 -6.54 -4.41 -15.47
CA TYR A 162 -6.37 -3.82 -14.13
C TYR A 162 -6.45 -4.86 -13.01
N LEU A 163 -7.02 -6.02 -13.28
CA LEU A 163 -7.10 -7.09 -12.29
C LEU A 163 -5.85 -7.97 -12.30
N SER A 164 -4.91 -7.73 -13.22
CA SER A 164 -3.79 -8.65 -13.52
C SER A 164 -4.29 -10.07 -13.83
N MET A 165 -5.48 -10.17 -14.43
CA MET A 165 -6.18 -11.41 -14.72
C MET A 165 -5.92 -11.84 -16.16
N GLY A 166 -5.08 -12.87 -16.33
CA GLY A 166 -5.14 -13.70 -17.53
C GLY A 166 -5.77 -15.07 -17.28
N ILE A 167 -5.87 -15.51 -16.01
CA ILE A 167 -5.98 -16.95 -15.69
C ILE A 167 -7.00 -17.28 -14.59
N ASP A 168 -7.12 -16.50 -13.50
CA ASP A 168 -8.10 -16.74 -12.41
C ASP A 168 -8.77 -15.42 -11.96
N PRO A 169 -10.11 -15.31 -12.02
CA PRO A 169 -10.85 -14.11 -11.61
C PRO A 169 -10.78 -13.81 -10.11
N ARG A 170 -10.25 -14.72 -9.30
CA ARG A 170 -10.01 -14.51 -7.86
C ARG A 170 -8.67 -13.84 -7.58
N VAL A 171 -7.74 -13.83 -8.54
CA VAL A 171 -6.36 -13.32 -8.38
C VAL A 171 -6.28 -11.78 -8.49
N GLY A 172 -7.41 -11.07 -8.58
CA GLY A 172 -7.45 -9.62 -8.44
C GLY A 172 -7.25 -9.16 -6.98
N ILE A 173 -6.71 -7.96 -6.79
CA ILE A 173 -6.70 -7.28 -5.48
C ILE A 173 -8.14 -7.16 -4.99
N SER A 174 -8.45 -7.82 -3.89
CA SER A 174 -9.75 -7.67 -3.27
C SER A 174 -9.89 -6.35 -2.51
N LEU A 175 -11.14 -5.92 -2.32
CA LEU A 175 -11.46 -4.82 -1.44
C LEU A 175 -10.83 -5.00 -0.04
N LEU A 176 -10.82 -6.25 0.46
CA LEU A 176 -10.24 -6.61 1.74
C LEU A 176 -8.71 -6.43 1.76
N GLU A 177 -7.99 -6.84 0.71
CA GLU A 177 -6.54 -6.60 0.59
C GLU A 177 -6.20 -5.12 0.68
N MET A 178 -6.93 -4.28 -0.06
CA MET A 178 -6.68 -2.84 -0.02
C MET A 178 -7.03 -2.22 1.32
N CYS A 179 -8.13 -2.65 1.96
CA CYS A 179 -8.45 -2.18 3.31
C CYS A 179 -7.29 -2.46 4.25
N PHE A 180 -6.71 -3.66 4.20
CA PHE A 180 -5.57 -4.01 5.06
C PHE A 180 -4.29 -3.26 4.69
N MET A 181 -4.01 -3.06 3.40
CA MET A 181 -2.88 -2.24 2.94
C MET A 181 -3.03 -0.77 3.34
N ALA A 182 -4.24 -0.21 3.25
CA ALA A 182 -4.54 1.15 3.67
C ALA A 182 -4.45 1.31 5.19
N LEU A 183 -4.92 0.33 5.97
CA LEU A 183 -4.72 0.28 7.42
C LEU A 183 -3.22 0.27 7.76
N PHE A 184 -2.44 -0.56 7.06
CA PHE A 184 -1.00 -0.65 7.24
C PHE A 184 -0.26 0.66 6.86
N ALA A 185 -0.61 1.28 5.74
CA ALA A 185 -0.06 2.57 5.33
C ALA A 185 -0.41 3.68 6.34
N THR A 186 -1.65 3.71 6.82
CA THR A 186 -2.09 4.68 7.82
C THR A 186 -1.33 4.49 9.14
N ALA A 187 -1.16 3.24 9.59
CA ALA A 187 -0.32 2.92 10.74
C ALA A 187 1.14 3.35 10.54
N THR A 188 1.65 3.23 9.31
CA THR A 188 2.99 3.68 8.91
C THR A 188 3.16 5.18 9.08
N ILE A 189 2.24 5.95 8.52
CA ILE A 189 2.27 7.42 8.59
C ILE A 189 2.16 7.88 10.05
N LEU A 190 1.21 7.33 10.81
CA LEU A 190 0.91 7.77 12.17
C LEU A 190 2.01 7.46 13.21
N GLU A 191 2.83 6.42 12.99
CA GLU A 191 3.90 6.05 13.91
C GLU A 191 5.26 6.70 13.57
N ASN A 192 5.52 7.03 12.29
CA ASN A 192 6.80 7.61 11.91
C ASN A 192 6.72 9.14 11.81
N LYS A 193 7.08 9.80 12.91
CA LYS A 193 7.12 11.27 13.03
C LYS A 193 8.13 11.95 12.10
N ASN A 194 9.12 11.20 11.61
CA ASN A 194 10.14 11.75 10.71
C ASN A 194 9.67 11.83 9.26
N LEU A 195 8.53 11.21 8.93
CA LEU A 195 7.90 11.39 7.62
C LEU A 195 7.46 12.83 7.43
N PHE A 196 7.70 13.35 6.22
CA PHE A 196 7.23 14.68 5.87
C PHE A 196 5.70 14.73 5.94
N LEU A 197 5.00 13.70 5.44
CA LEU A 197 3.55 13.66 5.44
C LEU A 197 2.98 13.74 6.86
N TRP A 198 3.60 13.08 7.84
CA TRP A 198 3.18 13.19 9.23
C TRP A 198 3.31 14.62 9.76
N GLN A 199 4.45 15.27 9.50
CA GLN A 199 4.72 16.65 9.92
C GLN A 199 3.75 17.63 9.24
N PHE A 200 3.51 17.43 7.95
CA PHE A 200 2.56 18.22 7.16
C PHE A 200 1.13 18.10 7.72
N LEU A 201 0.64 16.88 7.94
CA LEU A 201 -0.71 16.64 8.47
C LEU A 201 -0.87 17.19 9.88
N ARG A 202 0.17 17.13 10.71
CA ARG A 202 0.17 17.75 12.05
C ARG A 202 0.10 19.28 11.99
N GLY A 203 0.53 19.90 10.90
CA GLY A 203 0.57 21.37 10.74
C GLY A 203 -0.79 22.06 10.80
N GLY A 204 -1.90 21.33 10.63
CA GLY A 204 -3.25 21.87 10.84
C GLY A 204 -4.34 21.10 10.11
N THR A 205 -5.61 21.38 10.44
CA THR A 205 -6.78 20.76 9.78
C THR A 205 -6.85 21.08 8.29
N GLY A 206 -6.43 22.28 7.87
CA GLY A 206 -6.35 22.65 6.46
C GLY A 206 -5.44 21.72 5.65
N ASN A 207 -4.27 21.35 6.20
CA ASN A 207 -3.35 20.42 5.55
C ASN A 207 -3.95 19.02 5.41
N ILE A 208 -4.67 18.56 6.44
CA ILE A 208 -5.40 17.28 6.40
C ILE A 208 -6.45 17.31 5.29
N VAL A 209 -7.27 18.36 5.23
CA VAL A 209 -8.32 18.49 4.21
C VAL A 209 -7.74 18.53 2.80
N ILE A 210 -6.68 19.31 2.58
CA ILE A 210 -6.01 19.40 1.26
C ILE A 210 -5.42 18.04 0.86
N PHE A 211 -4.69 17.39 1.76
CA PHE A 211 -4.11 16.08 1.48
C PHE A 211 -5.19 15.03 1.19
N VAL A 212 -6.23 14.95 2.02
CA VAL A 212 -7.34 14.01 1.82
C VAL A 212 -8.04 14.30 0.51
N ALA A 213 -8.29 15.56 0.16
CA ALA A 213 -8.91 15.93 -1.11
C ALA A 213 -8.06 15.47 -2.31
N LEU A 214 -6.75 15.74 -2.32
CA LEU A 214 -5.84 15.30 -3.38
C LEU A 214 -5.74 13.77 -3.47
N PHE A 215 -5.53 13.12 -2.32
CA PHE A 215 -5.36 11.69 -2.21
C PHE A 215 -6.63 10.93 -2.61
N VAL A 216 -7.82 11.38 -2.20
CA VAL A 216 -9.09 10.75 -2.59
C VAL A 216 -9.39 11.03 -4.05
N ASN A 217 -9.12 12.24 -4.53
CA ASN A 217 -9.37 12.62 -5.93
C ASN A 217 -8.63 11.72 -6.93
N GLN A 218 -7.41 11.25 -6.60
CA GLN A 218 -6.67 10.35 -7.48
C GLN A 218 -7.39 9.01 -7.73
N PHE A 219 -8.29 8.58 -6.84
CA PHE A 219 -9.11 7.37 -7.01
C PHE A 219 -10.53 7.68 -7.49
N VAL A 220 -11.12 8.80 -7.07
CA VAL A 220 -12.50 9.17 -7.44
C VAL A 220 -12.60 9.68 -8.88
N ALA A 221 -11.65 10.50 -9.33
CA ALA A 221 -11.64 11.04 -10.69
C ALA A 221 -11.70 9.97 -11.80
N PRO A 222 -10.89 8.89 -11.78
CA PRO A 222 -10.99 7.84 -12.79
C PRO A 222 -12.31 7.05 -12.70
N ILE A 223 -12.88 6.86 -11.51
CA ILE A 223 -14.19 6.22 -11.34
C ILE A 223 -15.29 7.08 -11.97
N LEU A 224 -15.30 8.39 -11.69
CA LEU A 224 -16.28 9.31 -12.28
C LEU A 224 -16.17 9.33 -13.80
N TYR A 225 -14.95 9.38 -14.34
CA TYR A 225 -14.72 9.30 -15.78
C TYR A 225 -15.38 8.06 -16.38
N MET A 226 -15.11 6.88 -15.82
CA MET A 226 -15.66 5.61 -16.31
C MET A 226 -17.19 5.53 -16.17
N LEU A 227 -17.77 6.13 -15.13
CA LEU A 227 -19.23 6.24 -14.98
C LEU A 227 -19.85 7.12 -16.07
N PHE A 228 -19.21 8.24 -16.42
CA PHE A 228 -19.73 9.16 -17.46
C PHE A 228 -19.54 8.65 -18.88
N THR A 229 -18.49 7.86 -19.15
CA THR A 229 -18.21 7.30 -20.49
C THR A 229 -18.92 5.96 -20.75
N GLY A 230 -19.69 5.46 -19.79
CA GLY A 230 -20.48 4.23 -19.94
C GLY A 230 -19.67 2.95 -19.79
N GLY A 231 -18.48 3.01 -19.18
CA GLY A 231 -17.75 1.85 -18.64
C GLY A 231 -17.57 0.69 -19.61
N LYS A 232 -17.18 0.94 -20.86
CA LYS A 232 -16.90 -0.15 -21.79
C LYS A 232 -15.64 -0.89 -21.35
N SER A 233 -15.81 -2.15 -20.98
CA SER A 233 -14.71 -3.07 -20.67
C SER A 233 -13.87 -3.32 -21.92
N GLU A 234 -12.86 -2.50 -22.14
CA GLU A 234 -11.79 -2.80 -23.09
C GLU A 234 -10.71 -3.62 -22.39
N SER A 235 -10.11 -4.59 -23.11
CA SER A 235 -9.02 -5.43 -22.61
C SER A 235 -7.67 -4.70 -22.51
N SER A 236 -7.68 -3.37 -22.44
CA SER A 236 -6.49 -2.52 -22.44
C SER A 236 -6.59 -1.42 -21.40
N PHE A 237 -5.44 -0.80 -21.11
CA PHE A 237 -5.38 0.40 -20.27
C PHE A 237 -6.06 1.57 -20.98
N GLY A 238 -7.09 2.15 -20.37
CA GLY A 238 -7.80 3.30 -20.91
C GLY A 238 -7.38 4.65 -20.30
N PRO A 239 -8.04 5.75 -20.69
CA PRO A 239 -7.78 7.10 -20.20
C PRO A 239 -7.87 7.24 -18.67
N GLU A 240 -8.66 6.40 -18.01
CA GLU A 240 -8.79 6.30 -16.55
C GLU A 240 -7.45 6.05 -15.84
N LEU A 241 -6.54 5.28 -16.43
CA LEU A 241 -5.19 5.10 -15.90
C LEU A 241 -4.44 6.44 -15.86
N PHE A 242 -4.49 7.20 -16.95
CA PHE A 242 -3.79 8.48 -17.05
C PHE A 242 -4.41 9.53 -16.13
N ILE A 243 -5.73 9.51 -15.93
CA ILE A 243 -6.42 10.36 -14.96
C ILE A 243 -5.95 10.02 -13.54
N MET A 244 -5.89 8.74 -13.19
CA MET A 244 -5.39 8.30 -11.89
C MET A 244 -3.92 8.71 -11.68
N LEU A 245 -3.05 8.47 -12.66
CA LEU A 245 -1.64 8.85 -12.61
C LEU A 245 -1.47 10.37 -12.51
N GLY A 246 -2.29 11.15 -13.22
CA GLY A 246 -2.33 12.61 -13.08
C GLY A 246 -2.63 13.05 -11.64
N GLY A 247 -3.59 12.39 -10.97
CA GLY A 247 -3.88 12.62 -9.55
C GLY A 247 -2.72 12.23 -8.62
N VAL A 248 -2.04 11.12 -8.91
CA VAL A 248 -0.84 10.67 -8.16
C VAL A 248 0.29 11.70 -8.30
N PHE A 249 0.59 12.14 -9.52
CA PHE A 249 1.62 13.15 -9.77
C PHE A 249 1.27 14.50 -9.15
N ALA A 250 0.00 14.91 -9.21
CA ALA A 250 -0.44 16.14 -8.56
C ALA A 250 -0.25 16.07 -7.04
N THR A 251 -0.61 14.95 -6.42
CA THR A 251 -0.48 14.76 -4.95
C THR A 251 0.99 14.72 -4.53
N LEU A 252 1.82 13.91 -5.20
CA LEU A 252 3.24 13.81 -4.89
C LEU A 252 3.99 15.11 -5.21
N GLY A 253 3.67 15.77 -6.32
CA GLY A 253 4.23 17.07 -6.70
C GLY A 253 3.90 18.15 -5.67
N PHE A 254 2.65 18.20 -5.21
CA PHE A 254 2.23 19.09 -4.12
C PHE A 254 3.05 18.83 -2.84
N LEU A 255 3.17 17.57 -2.41
CA LEU A 255 3.96 17.22 -1.21
C LEU A 255 5.44 17.58 -1.36
N LEU A 256 6.03 17.34 -2.54
CA LEU A 256 7.42 17.71 -2.83
C LEU A 256 7.65 19.22 -2.76
N ILE A 257 6.74 20.02 -3.33
CA ILE A 257 6.82 21.49 -3.26
C ILE A 257 6.70 21.97 -1.80
N GLN A 258 5.77 21.39 -1.02
CA GLN A 258 5.62 21.74 0.39
C GLN A 258 6.86 21.35 1.21
N ALA A 259 7.44 20.17 0.95
CA ALA A 259 8.69 19.73 1.58
C ALA A 259 9.87 20.65 1.24
N TYR A 260 9.97 21.07 -0.03
CA TYR A 260 10.96 22.04 -0.47
C TYR A 260 10.83 23.38 0.25
N ASN A 261 9.61 23.92 0.31
CA ASN A 261 9.34 25.20 0.99
C ASN A 261 9.62 25.13 2.49
N GLN A 262 9.29 24.02 3.14
CA GLN A 262 9.60 23.82 4.56
C GLN A 262 11.11 23.81 4.82
N ASN A 263 11.90 23.14 3.97
CA ASN A 263 13.36 23.10 4.11
C ASN A 263 14.00 24.46 3.83
N LYS A 264 13.54 25.20 2.81
CA LYS A 264 14.03 26.57 2.53
C LYS A 264 13.73 27.56 3.67
N GLY A 265 12.59 27.38 4.33
CA GLY A 265 12.22 28.16 5.52
C GLY A 265 13.07 27.88 6.77
N LEU A 266 13.82 26.76 6.78
CA LEU A 266 14.77 26.43 7.85
C LEU A 266 16.14 27.07 7.57
N GLU A 267 16.64 26.99 6.33
CA GLU A 267 17.91 27.63 5.92
C GLU A 267 17.90 29.15 6.16
N THR A 268 16.77 29.80 5.86
CA THR A 268 16.61 31.24 6.08
C THR A 268 16.49 31.65 7.55
N LYS A 269 16.24 30.74 8.49
CA LYS A 269 16.21 31.07 9.93
C LYS A 269 17.57 30.95 10.58
N ASP A 270 18.42 30.06 10.08
CA ASP A 270 19.78 29.88 10.59
C ASP A 270 20.73 31.01 10.12
N GLU A 271 20.41 31.73 9.05
CA GLU A 271 21.17 32.90 8.58
C GLU A 271 20.95 34.20 9.40
N PHE A 272 19.90 34.27 10.23
CA PHE A 272 19.60 35.45 11.06
C PHE A 272 20.00 35.30 12.54
N VAL A 273 20.77 34.27 12.87
CA VAL A 273 21.41 34.12 14.18
C VAL A 273 22.91 34.36 14.02
N ILE A 274 23.29 35.63 13.86
CA ILE A 274 24.67 36.13 14.06
C ILE A 274 24.57 37.34 15.00
#